data_AF-A0A926VNG1-F1
#
_entry.id   AF-A0A926VNG1-F1
#
_cell.length_a   1.000
_cell.length_b   1.000
_cell.length_c   1.000
_cell.angle_alpha   90.00
_cell.angle_beta   90.00
_cell.angle_gamma   90.00
#
_symmetry.space_group_name_H-M   'P 1'
#
loop_
_entity.id
_entity.type
_entity.pdbx_description
1 polymer ?
#
loop_
_entity_poly.entity_id
_entity_poly.type
_entity_poly.pdbx_seq_one_letter_code
_entity_poly.pdbx_strand_id
1 'polypeptide(L)'
;MGISKLFADGGVVMWPLLAFSVVAVALIAERIAFWFRINQRQNRVVRDVFALYRRDNVVGAIDRLKQNADLPIARIFLAALELEEPTPEEFRLALESESQAEIPVLKRFNNVFDTIISLSPLFGLLGTVLGLITSFSSLNLGDVGGTKTANATAGISEALVSTASGLVVAIFTLMFANTFRGLYLRQIARIQEYGGQLELLYRRRYERGEKAYASTR
;
A
#
# COMPACT_ATOMS: atom_id res chain seq x y z
N MET A 1 -13.48 27.27 12.50
CA MET A 1 -14.44 26.94 11.41
C MET A 1 -14.90 25.51 11.63
N GLY A 2 -16.19 25.26 11.86
CA GLY A 2 -16.71 23.91 12.03
C GLY A 2 -16.80 23.16 10.70
N ILE A 3 -16.71 21.83 10.73
CA ILE A 3 -16.89 20.96 9.55
C ILE A 3 -18.24 21.24 8.88
N SER A 4 -19.28 21.53 9.67
CA SER A 4 -20.61 21.94 9.17
C SER A 4 -20.57 23.18 8.27
N LYS A 5 -19.67 24.14 8.54
CA LYS A 5 -19.52 25.35 7.75
C LYS A 5 -18.74 25.09 6.45
N LEU A 6 -17.73 24.22 6.48
CA LEU A 6 -17.01 23.77 5.26
C LEU A 6 -17.93 23.04 4.26
N PHE A 7 -18.90 22.27 4.76
CA PHE A 7 -19.89 21.60 3.90
C PHE A 7 -20.95 22.55 3.36
N ALA A 8 -21.39 23.50 4.18
CA ALA A 8 -22.30 24.55 3.73
C ALA A 8 -21.64 25.46 2.68
N ASP A 9 -20.34 25.74 2.86
CA ASP A 9 -19.58 26.63 2.01
C ASP A 9 -19.06 25.93 0.74
N GLY A 10 -18.76 24.62 0.72
CA GLY A 10 -18.10 23.95 -0.42
C GLY A 10 -19.00 23.25 -1.44
N GLY A 11 -20.32 23.27 -1.26
CA GLY A 11 -21.27 22.78 -2.26
C GLY A 11 -21.40 21.26 -2.37
N VAL A 12 -22.07 20.82 -3.45
CA VAL A 12 -22.38 19.40 -3.72
C VAL A 12 -21.12 18.53 -3.84
N VAL A 13 -20.00 19.12 -4.28
CA VAL A 13 -18.74 18.39 -4.51
C VAL A 13 -18.04 17.97 -3.21
N MET A 14 -18.43 18.55 -2.07
CA MET A 14 -17.90 18.14 -0.76
C MET A 14 -18.27 16.70 -0.40
N TRP A 15 -19.40 16.18 -0.87
CA TRP A 15 -19.84 14.82 -0.56
C TRP A 15 -18.93 13.74 -1.18
N PRO A 16 -18.62 13.76 -2.49
CA PRO A 16 -17.60 12.89 -3.09
C PRO A 16 -16.22 13.05 -2.43
N LEU A 17 -15.79 14.29 -2.15
CA LEU A 17 -14.48 14.55 -1.53
C LEU A 17 -14.39 13.97 -0.11
N LEU A 18 -15.47 14.04 0.66
CA LEU A 18 -15.55 13.39 1.96
C LEU A 18 -15.41 11.87 1.84
N ALA A 19 -16.11 11.26 0.88
CA ALA A 19 -16.03 9.83 0.65
C ALA A 19 -14.59 9.41 0.33
N PHE A 20 -13.89 10.14 -0.55
CA PHE A 20 -12.49 9.89 -0.83
C PHE A 20 -11.58 10.11 0.38
N SER A 21 -11.83 11.14 1.19
CA SER A 21 -11.07 11.39 2.42
C SER A 21 -11.21 10.23 3.41
N VAL A 22 -12.43 9.76 3.67
CA VAL A 22 -12.71 8.65 4.59
C VAL A 22 -12.07 7.36 4.08
N VAL A 23 -12.23 7.04 2.78
CA VAL A 23 -11.61 5.86 2.17
C VAL A 23 -10.08 5.96 2.24
N ALA A 24 -9.49 7.11 1.93
CA ALA A 24 -8.05 7.32 2.00
C ALA A 24 -7.52 7.06 3.42
N VAL A 25 -8.14 7.66 4.44
CA VAL A 25 -7.72 7.49 5.84
C VAL A 25 -7.85 6.04 6.29
N ALA A 26 -8.96 5.37 5.97
CA ALA A 26 -9.16 3.97 6.32
C ALA A 26 -8.10 3.04 5.70
N LEU A 27 -7.80 3.22 4.41
CA LEU A 27 -6.79 2.43 3.71
C LEU A 27 -5.37 2.78 4.20
N ILE A 28 -5.08 4.05 4.49
CA ILE A 28 -3.79 4.46 5.09
C ILE A 28 -3.58 3.75 6.43
N ALA A 29 -4.59 3.72 7.30
CA ALA A 29 -4.50 3.05 8.60
C ALA A 29 -4.24 1.55 8.47
N GLU A 30 -4.96 0.87 7.55
CA GLU A 30 -4.72 -0.55 7.24
C GLU A 30 -3.28 -0.78 6.77
N ARG A 31 -2.80 0.05 5.84
CA ARG A 31 -1.43 -0.08 5.31
C ARG A 31 -0.35 0.21 6.34
N ILE A 32 -0.57 1.16 7.25
CA ILE A 32 0.34 1.41 8.38
C ILE A 32 0.43 0.16 9.25
N ALA A 33 -0.71 -0.43 9.63
CA ALA A 33 -0.74 -1.64 10.45
C ALA A 33 -0.05 -2.83 9.78
N PHE A 34 -0.26 -3.01 8.47
CA PHE A 34 0.41 -4.03 7.66
C PHE A 34 1.94 -3.86 7.68
N TRP A 35 2.44 -2.67 7.33
CA TRP A 35 3.87 -2.42 7.26
C TRP A 35 4.55 -2.48 8.63
N PHE A 36 3.87 -2.00 9.68
CA PHE A 36 4.35 -2.08 11.05
C PHE A 36 4.54 -3.54 11.49
N ARG A 37 3.58 -4.41 11.18
CA ARG A 37 3.66 -5.84 11.49
C ARG A 37 4.85 -6.51 10.80
N ILE A 38 5.04 -6.24 9.50
CA ILE A 38 6.18 -6.76 8.74
C ILE A 38 7.50 -6.30 9.37
N ASN A 39 7.65 -5.00 9.62
CA ASN A 39 8.92 -4.45 10.11
C ASN A 39 9.30 -4.96 11.51
N GLN A 40 8.32 -5.25 12.37
CA GLN A 40 8.59 -5.78 13.71
C GLN A 40 8.90 -7.28 13.74
N ARG A 41 8.16 -8.10 13.00
CA ARG A 41 8.20 -9.56 13.17
C ARG A 41 9.14 -10.26 12.20
N GLN A 42 9.26 -9.77 10.97
CA GLN A 42 9.96 -10.45 9.88
C GLN A 42 11.40 -10.84 10.22
N ASN A 43 12.21 -9.88 10.67
CA ASN A 43 13.63 -10.12 10.91
C ASN A 43 13.88 -11.19 11.98
N ARG A 44 12.96 -11.28 12.97
CA ARG A 44 13.02 -12.32 14.00
C ARG A 44 12.66 -13.69 13.42
N VAL A 45 11.56 -13.78 12.67
CA VAL A 45 11.11 -15.04 12.05
C VAL A 45 12.18 -15.59 11.10
N VAL A 46 12.74 -14.75 10.22
CA VAL A 46 13.79 -15.15 9.28
C VAL A 46 15.04 -15.66 10.02
N ARG A 47 15.45 -14.96 11.09
CA ARG A 47 16.60 -15.38 11.91
C ARG A 47 16.35 -16.73 12.58
N ASP A 48 15.17 -16.92 13.16
CA ASP A 48 14.78 -18.19 13.81
C ASP A 48 14.81 -19.34 12.79
N VAL A 49 14.26 -19.12 11.60
CA VAL A 49 14.20 -20.10 10.51
C VAL A 49 15.60 -20.46 10.03
N PHE A 50 16.48 -19.49 9.79
CA PHE A 50 17.87 -19.78 9.41
C PHE A 50 18.63 -20.52 10.51
N ALA A 51 18.38 -20.22 11.78
CA ALA A 51 19.01 -20.93 12.89
C ALA A 51 18.54 -22.39 12.97
N LEU A 52 17.25 -22.65 12.77
CA LEU A 52 16.67 -24.01 12.73
C LEU A 52 17.18 -24.80 11.53
N TYR A 53 17.17 -24.18 10.34
CA TYR A 53 17.61 -24.82 9.10
C TYR A 53 19.10 -25.20 9.14
N ARG A 54 19.97 -24.35 9.70
CA ARG A 54 21.41 -24.64 9.88
C ARG A 54 21.70 -25.78 10.87
N ARG A 55 20.75 -26.09 11.76
CA ARG A 55 20.83 -27.21 12.70
C ARG A 55 20.16 -28.47 12.15
N ASP A 56 19.90 -28.49 10.84
CA ASP A 56 19.23 -29.58 10.13
C ASP A 56 17.80 -29.87 10.63
N ASN A 57 17.20 -28.95 11.40
CA ASN A 57 15.82 -29.05 11.89
C ASN A 57 14.86 -28.35 10.91
N VAL A 58 14.66 -28.98 9.75
CA VAL A 58 13.77 -28.47 8.69
C VAL A 58 12.31 -28.43 9.14
N VAL A 59 11.86 -29.45 9.89
CA VAL A 59 10.49 -29.52 10.42
C VAL A 59 10.19 -28.33 11.32
N GLY A 60 11.08 -28.02 12.27
CA GLY A 60 10.91 -26.85 13.13
C GLY A 60 10.94 -25.53 12.37
N ALA A 61 11.72 -25.43 11.30
CA ALA A 61 11.73 -24.25 10.43
C ALA A 61 10.36 -24.07 9.73
N ILE A 62 9.79 -25.14 9.18
CA ILE A 62 8.46 -25.15 8.56
C ILE A 62 7.38 -24.79 9.58
N ASP A 63 7.39 -25.39 10.78
CA ASP A 63 6.43 -25.09 11.83
C ASP A 63 6.47 -23.60 12.23
N ARG A 64 7.69 -23.06 12.37
CA ARG A 64 7.88 -21.65 12.68
C ARG A 64 7.31 -20.75 11.59
N LEU A 65 7.48 -21.13 10.32
CA LEU A 65 6.92 -20.38 9.20
C LEU A 65 5.39 -20.47 9.16
N LYS A 66 4.80 -21.66 9.37
CA LYS A 66 3.33 -21.87 9.44
C LYS A 66 2.68 -20.99 10.50
N GLN A 67 3.32 -20.85 11.67
CA GLN A 67 2.86 -19.97 12.76
C GLN A 67 2.90 -18.47 12.41
N ASN A 68 3.63 -18.07 11.36
CA ASN A 68 3.76 -16.68 10.92
C ASN A 68 3.36 -16.52 9.44
N ALA A 69 2.44 -17.35 8.95
CA ALA A 69 1.96 -17.33 7.57
C ALA A 69 1.24 -16.01 7.19
N ASP A 70 1.01 -15.10 8.14
CA ASP A 70 0.55 -13.73 7.87
C ASP A 70 1.65 -12.86 7.20
N LEU A 71 2.92 -13.23 7.34
CA LEU A 71 4.06 -12.54 6.74
C LEU A 71 4.35 -13.05 5.31
N PRO A 72 4.52 -12.15 4.32
CA PRO A 72 4.86 -12.55 2.94
C PRO A 72 6.12 -13.44 2.85
N ILE A 73 7.19 -13.08 3.58
CA ILE A 73 8.43 -13.89 3.57
C ILE A 73 8.20 -15.32 4.08
N ALA A 74 7.24 -15.50 5.00
CA ALA A 74 6.99 -16.80 5.57
C ALA A 74 6.33 -17.73 4.55
N ARG A 75 5.39 -17.21 3.77
CA ARG A 75 4.74 -17.94 2.66
C ARG A 75 5.74 -18.28 1.56
N ILE A 76 6.61 -17.32 1.19
CA ILE A 76 7.69 -17.54 0.22
C ILE A 76 8.61 -18.69 0.65
N PHE A 77 9.04 -18.70 1.92
CA PHE A 77 9.92 -19.76 2.41
C PHE A 77 9.22 -21.11 2.55
N LEU A 78 7.93 -21.12 2.92
CA LEU A 78 7.14 -22.35 2.97
C LEU A 78 7.02 -23.01 1.60
N ALA A 79 6.70 -22.23 0.56
CA ALA A 79 6.54 -22.76 -0.79
C ALA A 79 7.78 -23.52 -1.29
N ALA A 80 8.98 -23.09 -0.90
CA ALA A 80 10.22 -23.76 -1.25
C ALA A 80 10.58 -24.92 -0.30
N LEU A 81 10.36 -24.76 1.01
CA LEU A 81 10.73 -25.77 2.03
C LEU A 81 9.76 -26.96 2.11
N GLU A 82 8.53 -26.81 1.63
CA GLU A 82 7.54 -27.89 1.59
C GLU A 82 7.69 -28.82 0.38
N LEU A 83 8.59 -28.49 -0.56
CA LEU A 83 8.91 -29.39 -1.67
C LEU A 83 9.63 -30.66 -1.18
N GLU A 84 9.20 -31.81 -1.70
CA GLU A 84 9.85 -33.10 -1.44
C GLU A 84 11.10 -33.24 -2.33
N GLU A 85 12.27 -33.29 -1.69
CA GLU A 85 13.59 -33.51 -2.33
C GLU A 85 13.84 -32.69 -3.62
N PRO A 86 13.59 -31.37 -3.64
CA PRO A 86 13.74 -30.58 -4.87
C PRO A 86 15.21 -30.49 -5.28
N THR A 87 15.47 -30.40 -6.57
CA THR A 87 16.78 -29.94 -7.05
C THR A 87 17.02 -28.47 -6.63
N PRO A 88 18.28 -28.01 -6.56
CA PRO A 88 18.57 -26.60 -6.27
C PRO A 88 17.87 -25.59 -7.19
N GLU A 89 17.67 -25.95 -8.46
CA GLU A 89 16.94 -25.10 -9.42
C GLU A 89 15.44 -25.07 -9.14
N GLU A 90 14.82 -26.21 -8.80
CA GLU A 90 13.40 -26.24 -8.41
C GLU A 90 13.16 -25.44 -7.12
N PHE A 91 14.07 -25.54 -6.15
CA PHE A 91 14.01 -24.76 -4.92
C PHE A 91 14.09 -23.24 -5.19
N ARG A 92 15.04 -22.82 -6.04
CA ARG A 92 15.17 -21.41 -6.47
C ARG A 92 13.93 -20.94 -7.20
N LEU A 93 13.41 -21.75 -8.13
CA LEU A 93 12.22 -21.43 -8.90
C LEU A 93 10.99 -21.26 -8.00
N ALA A 94 10.83 -22.10 -6.97
CA ALA A 94 9.74 -21.95 -6.00
C ALA A 94 9.84 -20.65 -5.20
N LEU A 95 11.03 -20.29 -4.73
CA LEU A 95 11.26 -19.01 -4.05
C LEU A 95 10.94 -17.81 -4.96
N GLU A 96 11.37 -17.85 -6.21
CA GLU A 96 11.14 -16.77 -7.18
C GLU A 96 9.66 -16.65 -7.55
N SER A 97 9.01 -17.77 -7.84
CA SER A 97 7.59 -17.84 -8.20
C SER A 97 6.71 -17.29 -7.08
N GLU A 98 6.93 -17.74 -5.85
CA GLU A 98 6.15 -17.27 -4.70
C GLU A 98 6.47 -15.81 -4.36
N SER A 99 7.73 -15.38 -4.56
CA SER A 99 8.09 -13.96 -4.42
C SER A 99 7.31 -13.07 -5.38
N GLN A 100 7.05 -13.52 -6.61
CA GLN A 100 6.21 -12.80 -7.57
C GLN A 100 4.73 -12.82 -7.17
N ALA A 101 4.24 -13.96 -6.68
CA ALA A 101 2.87 -14.11 -6.20
C ALA A 101 2.53 -13.17 -5.03
N GLU A 102 3.53 -12.78 -4.23
CA GLU A 102 3.39 -11.86 -3.10
C GLU A 102 3.41 -10.37 -3.48
N ILE A 103 3.86 -9.99 -4.68
CA ILE A 103 3.94 -8.59 -5.11
C ILE A 103 2.57 -7.87 -5.05
N PRO A 104 1.45 -8.45 -5.52
CA PRO A 104 0.13 -7.83 -5.41
C PRO A 104 -0.29 -7.54 -3.97
N VAL A 105 0.05 -8.41 -3.02
CA VAL A 105 -0.24 -8.22 -1.58
C VAL A 105 0.55 -7.04 -1.04
N LEU A 106 1.83 -6.93 -1.40
CA LEU A 106 2.69 -5.82 -1.01
C LEU A 106 2.26 -4.48 -1.64
N LYS A 107 1.67 -4.49 -2.85
CA LYS A 107 1.16 -3.30 -3.57
C LYS A 107 -0.31 -2.99 -3.31
N ARG A 108 -0.99 -3.74 -2.44
CA ARG A 108 -2.43 -3.60 -2.22
C ARG A 108 -2.82 -2.14 -1.96
N PHE A 109 -3.91 -1.71 -2.60
CA PHE A 109 -4.48 -0.36 -2.56
C PHE A 109 -3.70 0.75 -3.27
N ASN A 110 -2.51 0.50 -3.86
CA ASN A 110 -1.78 1.54 -4.60
C ASN A 110 -2.64 2.18 -5.70
N ASN A 111 -3.34 1.38 -6.52
CA ASN A 111 -4.21 1.91 -7.56
C ASN A 111 -5.35 2.79 -7.00
N VAL A 112 -5.84 2.48 -5.80
CA VAL A 112 -6.90 3.26 -5.14
C VAL A 112 -6.34 4.60 -4.67
N PHE A 113 -5.14 4.62 -4.09
CA PHE A 113 -4.45 5.87 -3.74
C PHE A 113 -4.22 6.72 -4.99
N ASP A 114 -3.70 6.14 -6.08
CA ASP A 114 -3.46 6.86 -7.33
C ASP A 114 -4.77 7.47 -7.90
N THR A 115 -5.87 6.74 -7.78
CA THR A 115 -7.20 7.22 -8.18
C THR A 115 -7.64 8.40 -7.31
N ILE A 116 -7.52 8.30 -5.99
CA ILE A 116 -7.90 9.39 -5.06
C ILE A 116 -7.02 10.63 -5.29
N ILE A 117 -5.72 10.45 -5.46
CA ILE A 117 -4.75 11.52 -5.72
C ILE A 117 -5.09 12.26 -7.02
N SER A 118 -5.51 11.52 -8.05
CA SER A 118 -5.83 12.08 -9.36
C SER A 118 -7.23 12.72 -9.40
N LEU A 119 -8.24 12.08 -8.80
CA LEU A 119 -9.63 12.54 -8.87
C LEU A 119 -9.95 13.66 -7.88
N SER A 120 -9.36 13.66 -6.68
CA SER A 120 -9.72 14.67 -5.66
C SER A 120 -9.50 16.12 -6.13
N PRO A 121 -8.38 16.47 -6.81
CA PRO A 121 -8.20 17.81 -7.37
C PRO A 121 -9.19 18.12 -8.51
N LEU A 122 -9.56 17.13 -9.32
CA LEU A 122 -10.53 17.30 -10.40
C LEU A 122 -11.94 17.58 -9.87
N PHE A 123 -12.33 16.92 -8.77
CA PHE A 123 -13.55 17.29 -8.04
C PHE A 123 -13.44 18.70 -7.46
N GLY A 124 -12.30 19.07 -6.88
CA GLY A 124 -12.05 20.44 -6.44
C GLY A 124 -12.30 21.49 -7.54
N LEU A 125 -11.72 21.25 -8.72
CA LEU A 125 -11.89 22.07 -9.92
C LEU A 125 -13.34 22.08 -10.41
N LEU A 126 -14.04 20.94 -10.41
CA LEU A 126 -15.46 20.87 -10.75
C LEU A 126 -16.28 21.79 -9.83
N GLY A 127 -15.99 21.80 -8.54
CA GLY A 127 -16.64 22.72 -7.60
C GLY A 127 -16.39 24.19 -7.93
N THR A 128 -15.21 24.54 -8.49
CA THR A 128 -15.00 25.92 -8.95
C THR A 128 -15.85 26.29 -10.15
N VAL A 129 -15.96 25.38 -11.11
CA VAL A 129 -16.79 25.61 -12.30
C VAL A 129 -18.24 25.78 -11.88
N LEU A 130 -18.74 24.93 -10.98
CA LEU A 130 -20.10 25.04 -10.46
C LEU A 130 -20.30 26.36 -9.70
N GLY A 131 -19.43 26.70 -8.74
CA GLY A 131 -19.54 27.93 -7.96
C GLY A 131 -19.48 29.21 -8.81
N LEU A 132 -18.66 29.22 -9.87
CA LEU A 132 -18.63 30.33 -10.83
C LEU A 132 -19.91 30.41 -11.66
N ILE A 133 -20.46 29.29 -12.12
CA ILE A 133 -21.76 29.25 -12.83
C ILE A 133 -22.86 29.82 -11.94
N THR A 134 -22.94 29.42 -10.67
CA THR A 134 -23.93 29.98 -9.72
C THR A 134 -23.72 31.48 -9.52
N SER A 135 -22.47 31.90 -9.36
CA SER A 135 -22.12 33.31 -9.17
C SER A 135 -22.55 34.17 -10.36
N PHE A 136 -22.23 33.77 -11.59
CA PHE A 136 -22.63 34.50 -12.79
C PHE A 136 -24.14 34.44 -13.07
N SER A 137 -24.81 33.32 -12.78
CA SER A 137 -26.27 33.22 -12.92
C SER A 137 -27.03 34.17 -11.98
N SER A 138 -26.43 34.51 -10.83
CA SER A 138 -27.01 35.48 -9.89
C SER A 138 -26.87 36.94 -10.36
N LEU A 139 -25.96 37.19 -11.31
CA LEU A 139 -25.68 38.48 -11.92
C LEU A 139 -26.46 38.66 -13.24
N ASN A 140 -27.79 38.64 -13.20
CA ASN A 140 -28.58 38.99 -14.38
C ASN A 140 -28.48 40.51 -14.68
N LEU A 141 -28.19 40.86 -15.93
CA LEU A 141 -28.09 42.23 -16.48
C LEU A 141 -29.42 42.98 -16.26
N GLY A 142 -29.46 43.95 -15.34
CA GLY A 142 -30.56 44.91 -15.28
C GLY A 142 -30.86 45.54 -13.92
N ASP A 143 -30.38 45.01 -12.79
CA ASP A 143 -30.71 45.55 -11.47
C ASP A 143 -29.54 45.41 -10.48
N VAL A 144 -28.80 46.51 -10.29
CA VAL A 144 -27.57 46.59 -9.49
C VAL A 144 -27.93 46.92 -8.03
N GLY A 145 -28.68 46.03 -7.38
CA GLY A 145 -29.01 46.11 -5.95
C GLY A 145 -28.06 45.29 -5.06
N GLY A 146 -27.66 45.83 -3.91
CA GLY A 146 -26.61 45.28 -3.02
C GLY A 146 -26.84 43.88 -2.41
N THR A 147 -28.00 43.25 -2.60
CA THR A 147 -28.27 41.87 -2.16
C THR A 147 -27.80 40.81 -3.16
N LYS A 148 -27.68 41.13 -4.45
CA LYS A 148 -27.20 40.15 -5.47
C LYS A 148 -25.68 40.05 -5.53
N THR A 149 -24.95 41.11 -5.17
CA THR A 149 -23.49 41.08 -5.04
C THR A 149 -23.03 40.12 -3.94
N ALA A 150 -23.78 40.02 -2.83
CA ALA A 150 -23.49 39.06 -1.75
C ALA A 150 -23.59 37.60 -2.23
N ASN A 151 -24.56 37.28 -3.08
CA ASN A 151 -24.75 35.93 -3.62
C ASN A 151 -23.63 35.54 -4.60
N ALA A 152 -23.17 36.48 -5.43
CA ALA A 152 -22.02 36.25 -6.30
C ALA A 152 -20.73 36.02 -5.51
N THR A 153 -20.50 36.76 -4.42
CA THR A 153 -19.32 36.53 -3.56
C THR A 153 -19.38 35.18 -2.82
N ALA A 154 -20.57 34.68 -2.50
CA ALA A 154 -20.74 33.38 -1.86
C ALA A 154 -20.35 32.22 -2.78
N GLY A 155 -20.78 32.23 -4.05
CA GLY A 155 -20.42 31.18 -5.01
C GLY A 155 -18.93 31.14 -5.37
N ILE A 156 -18.25 32.30 -5.35
CA ILE A 156 -16.78 32.37 -5.50
C ILE A 156 -16.09 31.78 -4.27
N SER A 157 -16.59 32.08 -3.07
CA SER A 157 -16.05 31.47 -1.84
C SER A 157 -16.22 29.95 -1.86
N GLU A 158 -17.36 29.45 -2.33
CA GLU A 158 -17.64 28.02 -2.48
C GLU A 158 -16.65 27.32 -3.42
N ALA A 159 -16.44 27.93 -4.58
CA ALA A 159 -15.46 27.48 -5.55
C ALA A 159 -14.07 27.28 -4.94
N LEU A 160 -13.58 28.26 -4.18
CA LEU A 160 -12.25 28.24 -3.57
C LEU A 160 -12.14 27.16 -2.48
N VAL A 161 -13.17 27.01 -1.64
CA VAL A 161 -13.21 26.00 -0.57
C VAL A 161 -13.18 24.59 -1.14
N SER A 162 -13.95 24.32 -2.21
CA SER A 162 -13.94 23.02 -2.89
C SER A 162 -12.55 22.66 -3.42
N THR A 163 -11.88 23.61 -4.09
CA THR A 163 -10.52 23.37 -4.61
C THR A 163 -9.50 23.11 -3.52
N ALA A 164 -9.50 23.95 -2.49
CA ALA A 164 -8.59 23.78 -1.35
C ALA A 164 -8.79 22.40 -0.71
N SER A 165 -10.05 21.98 -0.52
CA SER A 165 -10.39 20.68 0.06
C SER A 165 -9.91 19.51 -0.81
N GLY A 166 -10.14 19.56 -2.13
CA GLY A 166 -9.67 18.53 -3.06
C GLY A 166 -8.14 18.39 -3.07
N LEU A 167 -7.41 19.51 -3.02
CA LEU A 167 -5.95 19.51 -2.91
C LEU A 167 -5.45 18.92 -1.60
N VAL A 168 -6.07 19.27 -0.47
CA VAL A 168 -5.69 18.74 0.85
C VAL A 168 -5.81 17.21 0.88
N VAL A 169 -6.93 16.66 0.39
CA VAL A 169 -7.13 15.20 0.31
C VAL A 169 -6.07 14.54 -0.58
N ALA A 170 -5.80 15.12 -1.75
CA ALA A 170 -4.81 14.58 -2.69
C ALA A 170 -3.38 14.60 -2.11
N ILE A 171 -2.94 15.74 -1.56
CA ILE A 171 -1.60 15.91 -0.99
C ILE A 171 -1.39 14.95 0.18
N PHE A 172 -2.38 14.86 1.07
CA PHE A 172 -2.31 13.96 2.22
C PHE A 172 -2.18 12.50 1.77
N THR A 173 -3.02 12.07 0.83
CA THR A 173 -2.99 10.70 0.29
C THR A 173 -1.65 10.40 -0.41
N LEU A 174 -1.13 11.35 -1.20
CA LEU A 174 0.14 11.21 -1.91
C LEU A 174 1.33 11.02 -0.97
N MET A 175 1.37 11.75 0.15
CA MET A 175 2.44 11.63 1.14
C MET A 175 2.57 10.20 1.68
N PHE A 176 1.44 9.57 2.02
CA PHE A 176 1.42 8.20 2.50
C PHE A 176 1.67 7.19 1.39
N ALA A 177 1.09 7.37 0.20
CA ALA A 177 1.31 6.49 -0.95
C ALA A 177 2.81 6.40 -1.31
N ASN A 178 3.52 7.53 -1.32
CA ASN A 178 4.96 7.57 -1.55
C ASN A 178 5.76 6.85 -0.46
N THR A 179 5.35 7.02 0.81
CA THR A 179 5.98 6.31 1.94
C THR A 179 5.82 4.79 1.80
N PHE A 180 4.60 4.32 1.48
CA PHE A 180 4.33 2.90 1.26
C PHE A 180 5.07 2.34 0.05
N ARG A 181 5.23 3.12 -1.02
CA ARG A 181 6.06 2.75 -2.17
C ARG A 181 7.52 2.56 -1.78
N GLY A 182 8.07 3.45 -0.93
CA GLY A 182 9.42 3.30 -0.38
C GLY A 182 9.59 2.03 0.47
N LEU A 183 8.60 1.73 1.32
CA LEU A 183 8.59 0.51 2.13
C LEU A 183 8.49 -0.76 1.27
N TYR A 184 7.67 -0.73 0.23
CA TYR A 184 7.55 -1.80 -0.76
C TYR A 184 8.89 -2.13 -1.42
N LEU A 185 9.61 -1.12 -1.92
CA LEU A 185 10.91 -1.34 -2.58
C LEU A 185 11.94 -1.94 -1.62
N ARG A 186 11.99 -1.43 -0.38
CA ARG A 186 12.87 -2.00 0.66
C ARG A 186 12.51 -3.44 0.99
N GLN A 187 11.22 -3.77 0.99
CA GLN A 187 10.75 -5.11 1.30
C GLN A 187 11.09 -6.11 0.19
N ILE A 188 11.02 -5.71 -1.08
CA ILE A 188 11.50 -6.55 -2.20
C ILE A 188 12.99 -6.85 -2.06
N ALA A 189 13.80 -5.83 -1.76
CA ALA A 189 15.23 -6.04 -1.56
C ALA A 189 15.50 -7.04 -0.42
N ARG A 190 14.75 -6.95 0.69
CA ARG A 190 14.84 -7.91 1.80
C ARG A 190 14.40 -9.32 1.41
N ILE A 191 13.33 -9.46 0.62
CA ILE A 191 12.86 -10.76 0.12
C ILE A 191 13.94 -11.41 -0.75
N GLN A 192 14.55 -10.64 -1.66
CA GLN A 192 15.63 -11.13 -2.51
C GLN A 192 16.87 -11.53 -1.68
N GLU A 193 17.28 -10.70 -0.73
CA GLU A 193 18.41 -10.99 0.16
C GLU A 193 18.18 -12.29 0.97
N TYR A 194 17.02 -12.40 1.64
CA TYR A 194 16.70 -13.55 2.47
C TYR A 194 16.43 -14.81 1.63
N GLY A 195 15.78 -14.69 0.47
CA GLY A 195 15.60 -15.79 -0.48
C GLY A 195 16.93 -16.36 -0.93
N GLY A 196 17.87 -15.51 -1.36
CA GLY A 196 19.21 -15.94 -1.76
C GLY A 196 20.01 -16.58 -0.61
N GLN A 197 19.87 -16.06 0.62
CA GLN A 197 20.49 -16.70 1.79
C GLN A 197 19.92 -18.10 2.06
N LEU A 198 18.61 -18.29 1.93
CA LEU A 198 17.98 -19.60 2.09
C LEU A 198 18.40 -20.57 0.98
N GLU A 199 18.43 -20.11 -0.27
CA GLU A 199 18.88 -20.89 -1.42
C GLU A 199 20.33 -21.37 -1.24
N LEU A 200 21.24 -20.49 -0.77
CA LEU A 200 22.63 -20.85 -0.49
C LEU A 200 22.77 -21.85 0.67
N LEU A 201 21.86 -21.81 1.65
CA LEU A 201 21.81 -22.82 2.71
C LEU A 201 21.31 -24.15 2.16
N TYR A 202 20.30 -24.11 1.29
CA TYR A 202 19.76 -25.28 0.62
C TYR A 202 20.81 -25.97 -0.26
N ARG A 203 21.45 -25.25 -1.19
CA ARG A 203 22.53 -25.78 -2.07
C ARG A 203 23.64 -26.46 -1.28
N ARG A 204 24.12 -25.81 -0.20
CA ARG A 204 25.17 -26.40 0.65
C ARG A 204 24.75 -27.69 1.35
N ARG A 205 23.46 -27.81 1.73
CA ARG A 205 22.92 -29.02 2.33
C ARG A 205 22.78 -30.13 1.27
N TYR A 206 22.26 -29.79 0.09
CA TYR A 206 22.11 -30.70 -1.04
C TYR A 206 23.46 -31.31 -1.47
N GLU A 207 24.49 -30.48 -1.68
CA GLU A 207 25.85 -30.94 -2.05
C GLU A 207 26.49 -31.84 -0.97
N ARG A 208 26.24 -31.59 0.31
CA ARG A 208 26.72 -32.46 1.40
C ARG A 208 26.03 -33.82 1.37
N GLY A 209 24.73 -33.85 1.08
CA GLY A 209 23.97 -35.07 0.89
C GLY A 209 24.56 -35.92 -0.24
N GLU A 210 24.76 -35.33 -1.42
CA GLU A 210 25.35 -36.03 -2.57
C GLU A 210 26.75 -36.60 -2.27
N LYS A 211 27.62 -35.82 -1.61
CA LYS A 211 28.97 -36.31 -1.22
C LYS A 211 28.93 -37.47 -0.23
N ALA A 212 27.96 -37.49 0.69
CA ALA A 212 27.77 -38.59 1.63
C ALA A 212 27.29 -39.87 0.90
N TYR A 213 26.38 -39.74 -0.07
CA TYR A 213 25.94 -40.87 -0.89
C TYR A 213 27.07 -41.41 -1.79
N ALA A 214 27.87 -40.53 -2.40
CA ALA A 214 28.97 -40.92 -3.30
C ALA A 214 30.14 -41.62 -2.57
N SER A 215 30.34 -41.37 -1.27
CA SER A 215 31.41 -42.01 -0.47
C SER A 215 31.03 -43.35 0.16
N THR A 216 29.75 -43.74 0.07
CA THR A 216 29.24 -45.02 0.60
C THR A 216 29.08 -46.09 -0.52
N ARG A 217 29.41 -45.75 -1.77
CA ARG A 217 29.47 -46.67 -2.92
C ARG A 217 30.91 -47.00 -3.27
#